data_AF-A0A920Q0R2-F1
#
_entry.id   AF-A0A920Q0R2-F1
#
_cell.length_a   1.000
_cell.length_b   1.000
_cell.length_c   1.000
_cell.angle_alpha   90.00
_cell.angle_beta   90.00
_cell.angle_gamma   90.00
#
_symmetry.space_group_name_H-M   'P 1'
#
loop_
_entity.id
_entity.type
_entity.pdbx_description
1 polymer ?
#
loop_
_entity_poly.entity_id
_entity_poly.type
_entity_poly.pdbx_seq_one_letter_code
_entity_poly.pdbx_strand_id
1 'polypeptide(L)'
;MCRLVSPLFRRDMRLPVDVLPVIWLTAVTLGLANTGFAQDSDFVSRGTIHAGATQMVAQDTRLAVGDAQKLRIFDISDPEVPSVISQYEFADNILGLAMNRDAVYIANGHEGFQRLDVSNPSAPVVSGGSPTRGQANAIAVIGPHAFVADNSVGFDVVRVIDDVARVGEYLAIGFPRSIAAAGNFVYLVDQPEGLIFFDITTPESPEPIGQLPLGGTRSRVFVPQWLPGLPVPTVICVASGRDGLQVVDVSDPTVPTIAAQVPTSGPPRSVVLRAQEAFVLSETTLEVFDLSDPMQPVRVASHNVGTGAGALAVNDELIFVAVADEILILARS
;
A
#
# COMPACT_ATOMS: atom_id res chain seq x y z
N MET A 1 -62.14 -34.83 -49.81
CA MET A 1 -62.13 -35.76 -50.96
C MET A 1 -61.09 -35.23 -51.95
N CYS A 2 -60.06 -36.04 -52.26
CA CYS A 2 -59.14 -35.92 -53.41
C CYS A 2 -58.33 -34.61 -53.59
N ARG A 3 -56.98 -34.67 -53.54
CA ARG A 3 -56.07 -35.02 -54.67
C ARG A 3 -56.05 -33.90 -55.72
N LEU A 4 -54.94 -33.51 -56.35
CA LEU A 4 -53.51 -33.83 -56.37
C LEU A 4 -52.96 -32.89 -57.47
N VAL A 5 -51.64 -32.83 -57.60
CA VAL A 5 -50.86 -32.48 -58.80
C VAL A 5 -50.88 -31.04 -59.34
N SER A 6 -49.68 -30.46 -59.24
CA SER A 6 -48.89 -29.69 -60.25
C SER A 6 -49.15 -30.07 -61.74
N PRO A 7 -48.55 -29.45 -62.79
CA PRO A 7 -47.30 -28.67 -62.82
C PRO A 7 -47.23 -27.57 -63.93
N LEU A 8 -45.99 -27.12 -64.20
CA LEU A 8 -45.42 -26.69 -65.49
C LEU A 8 -45.43 -25.19 -65.90
N PHE A 9 -44.20 -24.66 -65.83
CA PHE A 9 -43.41 -24.08 -66.94
C PHE A 9 -43.74 -22.68 -67.53
N ARG A 10 -42.71 -21.84 -67.41
CA ARG A 10 -41.96 -21.09 -68.47
C ARG A 10 -42.08 -19.56 -68.46
N ARG A 11 -40.90 -18.96 -68.17
CA ARG A 11 -40.28 -17.70 -68.62
C ARG A 11 -41.19 -16.62 -69.24
N ASP A 12 -41.09 -15.39 -68.72
CA ASP A 12 -40.35 -14.34 -69.42
C ASP A 12 -40.04 -13.11 -68.54
N MET A 13 -38.90 -12.50 -68.85
CA MET A 13 -38.32 -11.30 -68.25
C MET A 13 -39.23 -10.07 -68.36
N ARG A 14 -39.31 -9.28 -67.29
CA ARG A 14 -39.38 -7.80 -67.27
C ARG A 14 -39.24 -7.29 -65.82
N LEU A 15 -38.13 -6.62 -65.52
CA LEU A 15 -38.04 -5.61 -64.44
C LEU A 15 -38.56 -4.28 -65.02
N PRO A 16 -39.04 -3.28 -64.24
CA PRO A 16 -38.57 -2.92 -62.89
C PRO A 16 -39.67 -2.45 -61.91
N VAL A 17 -39.30 -2.17 -60.66
CA VAL A 17 -39.55 -0.91 -59.91
C VAL A 17 -39.17 -1.18 -58.44
N ASP A 18 -38.36 -0.26 -57.92
CA ASP A 18 -37.74 -0.24 -56.60
C ASP A 18 -38.75 -0.39 -55.45
N VAL A 19 -38.45 -1.33 -54.54
CA VAL A 19 -39.02 -1.36 -53.18
C VAL A 19 -37.85 -1.37 -52.22
N LEU A 20 -37.60 -0.22 -51.59
CA LEU A 20 -36.69 -0.09 -50.45
C LEU A 20 -37.28 -0.87 -49.25
N PRO A 21 -36.56 -1.81 -48.62
CA PRO A 21 -36.92 -2.26 -47.29
C PRO A 21 -36.34 -1.30 -46.25
N VAL A 22 -37.20 -0.81 -45.37
CA VAL A 22 -36.86 -0.14 -44.11
C VAL A 22 -36.06 -1.13 -43.26
N ILE A 23 -34.75 -0.93 -43.15
CA ILE A 23 -33.90 -1.64 -42.21
C ILE A 23 -33.93 -0.86 -40.89
N TRP A 24 -34.48 -1.48 -39.86
CA TRP A 24 -34.25 -1.05 -38.48
C TRP A 24 -32.77 -1.30 -38.16
N LEU A 25 -31.95 -0.25 -38.16
CA LEU A 25 -30.63 -0.29 -37.55
C LEU A 25 -30.84 -0.29 -36.02
N THR A 26 -30.84 -1.47 -35.42
CA THR A 26 -30.41 -1.58 -34.02
C THR A 26 -28.92 -1.24 -34.02
N ALA A 27 -28.59 -0.05 -33.53
CA ALA A 27 -27.22 0.30 -33.23
C ALA A 27 -26.72 -0.67 -32.15
N VAL A 28 -26.02 -1.71 -32.57
CA VAL A 28 -25.08 -2.41 -31.71
C VAL A 28 -23.93 -1.44 -31.54
N THR A 29 -23.97 -0.62 -30.49
CA THR A 29 -22.74 -0.06 -29.94
C THR A 29 -21.95 -1.26 -29.45
N LEU A 30 -21.05 -1.75 -30.30
CA LEU A 30 -19.87 -2.45 -29.83
C LEU A 30 -19.19 -1.46 -28.89
N GLY A 31 -19.42 -1.64 -27.58
CA GLY A 31 -18.48 -1.18 -26.58
C GLY A 31 -17.18 -1.86 -26.91
N LEU A 32 -16.35 -1.18 -27.71
CA LEU A 32 -14.92 -1.41 -27.65
C LEU A 32 -14.59 -1.22 -26.18
N ALA A 33 -14.37 -2.34 -25.49
CA ALA A 33 -13.69 -2.32 -24.22
C ALA A 33 -12.42 -1.53 -24.49
N ASN A 34 -12.42 -0.29 -24.04
CA ASN A 34 -11.25 0.54 -24.01
C ASN A 34 -10.39 -0.11 -22.93
N THR A 35 -9.69 -1.19 -23.29
CA THR A 35 -8.49 -1.60 -22.55
C THR A 35 -7.47 -0.51 -22.86
N GLY A 36 -7.68 0.64 -22.22
CA GLY A 36 -6.73 1.74 -22.26
C GLY A 36 -5.43 1.18 -21.74
N PHE A 37 -4.49 0.97 -22.67
CA PHE A 37 -3.09 1.01 -22.31
C PHE A 37 -2.90 2.34 -21.58
N ALA A 38 -2.57 2.28 -20.29
CA ALA A 38 -2.15 3.46 -19.55
C ALA A 38 -1.07 4.14 -20.39
N GLN A 39 -1.17 5.46 -20.57
CA GLN A 39 -0.11 6.20 -21.26
C GLN A 39 1.22 5.94 -20.55
N ASP A 40 2.21 5.48 -21.31
CA ASP A 40 3.57 5.31 -20.83
C ASP A 40 4.15 6.69 -20.48
N SER A 41 4.69 6.80 -19.27
CA SER A 41 5.46 7.93 -18.69
C SER A 41 4.70 9.14 -18.14
N ASP A 42 3.84 8.86 -17.17
CA ASP A 42 3.32 9.80 -16.17
C ASP A 42 4.34 10.12 -15.04
N PHE A 43 5.59 9.67 -15.20
CA PHE A 43 6.65 9.78 -14.22
C PHE A 43 7.89 10.41 -14.84
N VAL A 44 8.52 11.30 -14.09
CA VAL A 44 9.79 11.92 -14.45
C VAL A 44 10.84 11.54 -13.41
N SER A 45 11.97 11.00 -13.87
CA SER A 45 13.12 10.78 -12.99
C SER A 45 13.66 12.11 -12.51
N ARG A 46 13.91 12.19 -11.20
CA ARG A 46 14.50 13.35 -10.52
C ARG A 46 15.91 13.07 -10.01
N GLY A 47 16.29 11.81 -9.88
CA GLY A 47 17.62 11.43 -9.44
C GLY A 47 17.67 9.99 -8.96
N THR A 48 18.83 9.58 -8.46
CA THR A 48 19.09 8.23 -7.96
C THR A 48 19.97 8.30 -6.73
N ILE A 49 19.71 7.44 -5.75
CA ILE A 49 20.61 7.19 -4.63
C ILE A 49 21.21 5.79 -4.80
N HIS A 50 22.53 5.65 -4.73
CA HIS A 50 23.20 4.35 -4.76
C HIS A 50 23.19 3.72 -3.35
N ALA A 51 22.10 3.01 -3.08
CA ALA A 51 21.76 2.43 -1.79
C ALA A 51 20.83 1.23 -1.96
N GLY A 52 21.23 0.07 -1.44
CA GLY A 52 20.27 -1.00 -1.13
C GLY A 52 19.27 -0.53 -0.07
N ALA A 53 18.04 -1.03 -0.16
CA ALA A 53 16.97 -0.69 0.78
C ALA A 53 15.93 -1.81 0.90
N THR A 54 15.74 -2.32 2.11
CA THR A 54 14.66 -3.26 2.46
C THR A 54 13.47 -2.53 3.10
N GLN A 55 13.72 -1.38 3.72
CA GLN A 55 12.71 -0.53 4.33
C GLN A 55 13.00 0.92 3.98
N MET A 56 11.95 1.71 3.69
CA MET A 56 12.07 3.14 3.45
C MET A 56 10.88 3.87 4.04
N VAL A 57 11.14 5.05 4.59
CA VAL A 57 10.11 6.01 4.95
C VAL A 57 10.62 7.41 4.63
N ALA A 58 9.77 8.22 4.01
CA ALA A 58 10.09 9.58 3.60
C ALA A 58 9.19 10.56 4.36
N GLN A 59 9.76 11.68 4.79
CA GLN A 59 9.02 12.78 5.39
C GLN A 59 9.75 14.08 5.09
N ASP A 60 9.00 15.06 4.60
CA ASP A 60 9.53 16.34 4.15
C ASP A 60 10.71 16.11 3.18
N THR A 61 11.87 16.71 3.47
CA THR A 61 13.11 16.56 2.71
C THR A 61 14.04 15.48 3.27
N ARG A 62 13.54 14.52 4.05
CA ARG A 62 14.33 13.40 4.58
C ARG A 62 13.80 12.06 4.11
N LEU A 63 14.74 11.18 3.76
CA LEU A 63 14.48 9.77 3.47
C LEU A 63 15.29 8.92 4.45
N ALA A 64 14.60 8.13 5.28
CA ALA A 64 15.22 7.11 6.11
C ALA A 64 15.20 5.77 5.37
N VAL A 65 16.38 5.17 5.21
CA VAL A 65 16.60 3.95 4.44
C VAL A 65 17.20 2.88 5.34
N GLY A 66 16.46 1.80 5.56
CA GLY A 66 16.93 0.60 6.24
C GLY A 66 17.42 -0.43 5.23
N ASP A 67 18.61 -0.97 5.47
CA ASP A 67 19.19 -2.09 4.73
C ASP A 67 19.89 -3.05 5.70
N ALA A 68 19.28 -4.22 5.91
CA ALA A 68 19.61 -5.13 6.99
C ALA A 68 19.68 -4.40 8.35
N GLN A 69 20.86 -4.27 8.94
CA GLN A 69 21.10 -3.63 10.24
C GLN A 69 21.38 -2.12 10.13
N LYS A 70 21.66 -1.62 8.93
CA LYS A 70 22.09 -0.24 8.70
C LYS A 70 20.90 0.65 8.37
N LEU A 71 20.73 1.71 9.15
CA LEU A 71 19.87 2.85 8.83
C LEU A 71 20.74 3.98 8.25
N ARG A 72 20.34 4.54 7.12
CA ARG A 72 20.89 5.77 6.55
C ARG A 72 19.80 6.82 6.45
N ILE A 73 20.12 8.05 6.84
CA ILE A 73 19.23 9.20 6.67
C ILE A 73 19.81 10.08 5.57
N PHE A 74 19.02 10.34 4.54
CA PHE A 74 19.37 11.17 3.41
C PHE A 74 18.65 12.51 3.46
N ASP A 75 19.34 13.56 3.02
CA ASP A 75 18.75 14.82 2.59
C ASP A 75 18.36 14.68 1.13
N ILE A 76 17.09 14.97 0.84
CA ILE A 76 16.48 14.94 -0.49
C ILE A 76 15.88 16.32 -0.84
N SER A 77 16.36 17.40 -0.21
CA SER A 77 15.95 18.77 -0.51
C SER A 77 16.24 19.15 -1.97
N ASP A 78 17.32 18.60 -2.53
CA ASP A 78 17.58 18.57 -3.97
C ASP A 78 17.56 17.10 -4.43
N PRO A 79 16.49 16.64 -5.11
CA PRO A 79 16.39 15.25 -5.53
C PRO A 79 17.38 14.88 -6.64
N GLU A 80 17.99 15.84 -7.34
CA GLU A 80 19.04 15.57 -8.33
C GLU A 80 20.40 15.32 -7.66
N VAL A 81 20.57 15.82 -6.42
CA VAL A 81 21.83 15.71 -5.66
C VAL A 81 21.54 15.28 -4.20
N PRO A 82 20.97 14.09 -3.98
CA PRO A 82 20.70 13.60 -2.63
C PRO A 82 22.02 13.34 -1.88
N SER A 83 22.02 13.58 -0.56
CA SER A 83 23.22 13.40 0.26
C SER A 83 22.94 12.64 1.55
N VAL A 84 23.92 11.86 2.03
CA VAL A 84 23.80 11.17 3.32
C VAL A 84 24.01 12.19 4.44
N ILE A 85 23.02 12.35 5.31
CA ILE A 85 23.15 13.17 6.53
C ILE A 85 23.86 12.37 7.62
N SER A 86 23.42 11.13 7.85
CA SER A 86 23.98 10.25 8.88
C SER A 86 23.69 8.77 8.60
N GLN A 87 24.34 7.91 9.36
CA GLN A 87 24.08 6.48 9.39
C GLN A 87 24.18 5.95 10.83
N TYR A 88 23.42 4.89 11.10
CA TYR A 88 23.46 4.14 12.36
C TYR A 88 23.33 2.64 12.08
N GLU A 89 24.03 1.81 12.84
CA GLU A 89 23.99 0.35 12.72
C GLU A 89 23.36 -0.22 14.00
N PHE A 90 22.22 -0.88 13.83
CA PHE A 90 21.50 -1.55 14.91
C PHE A 90 22.07 -2.95 15.17
N ALA A 91 21.75 -3.54 16.32
CA ALA A 91 22.25 -4.86 16.68
C ALA A 91 21.57 -6.02 15.93
N ASP A 92 20.35 -5.82 15.43
CA ASP A 92 19.62 -6.77 14.56
C ASP A 92 19.03 -6.03 13.35
N ASN A 93 18.34 -6.76 12.48
CA ASN A 93 17.76 -6.25 11.24
C ASN A 93 16.62 -5.26 11.50
N ILE A 94 16.53 -4.25 10.64
CA ILE A 94 15.43 -3.29 10.54
C ILE A 94 14.31 -3.96 9.73
N LEU A 95 13.23 -4.36 10.40
CA LEU A 95 12.11 -5.05 9.76
C LEU A 95 10.89 -4.15 9.54
N GLY A 96 10.81 -3.04 10.29
CA GLY A 96 9.81 -1.99 10.09
C GLY A 96 10.37 -0.63 10.47
N LEU A 97 9.96 0.40 9.73
CA LEU A 97 10.31 1.79 9.97
C LEU A 97 9.04 2.64 10.00
N ALA A 98 9.01 3.58 10.95
CA ALA A 98 8.15 4.75 10.93
C ALA A 98 8.99 5.96 11.31
N MET A 99 8.60 7.16 10.88
CA MET A 99 9.32 8.38 11.26
C MET A 99 8.37 9.52 11.56
N ASN A 100 8.82 10.41 12.42
CA ASN A 100 8.33 11.76 12.50
C ASN A 100 9.52 12.73 12.39
N ARG A 101 9.25 14.02 12.59
CA ARG A 101 10.26 15.06 12.40
C ARG A 101 11.51 14.84 13.26
N ASP A 102 11.35 14.33 14.47
CA ASP A 102 12.41 14.31 15.47
C ASP A 102 12.85 12.89 15.85
N ALA A 103 12.19 11.85 15.33
CA ALA A 103 12.50 10.46 15.65
C ALA A 103 12.25 9.50 14.48
N VAL A 104 13.10 8.47 14.40
CA VAL A 104 12.84 7.25 13.64
C VAL A 104 12.51 6.14 14.64
N TYR A 105 11.46 5.38 14.33
CA TYR A 105 10.95 4.27 15.12
C TYR A 105 11.19 2.97 14.37
N ILE A 106 11.77 1.99 15.05
CA ILE A 106 12.31 0.79 14.41
C ILE A 106 11.72 -0.44 15.09
N ALA A 107 11.15 -1.34 14.28
CA ALA A 107 10.99 -2.74 14.65
C ALA A 107 12.30 -3.46 14.33
N ASN A 108 13.11 -3.73 15.36
CA ASN A 108 14.50 -4.16 15.23
C ASN A 108 14.69 -5.65 15.55
N GLY A 109 13.88 -6.51 14.93
CA GLY A 109 14.03 -7.95 15.08
C GLY A 109 13.91 -8.40 16.54
N HIS A 110 14.91 -9.12 17.04
CA HIS A 110 14.94 -9.64 18.41
C HIS A 110 15.28 -8.59 19.47
N GLU A 111 15.76 -7.40 19.06
CA GLU A 111 15.98 -6.26 19.95
C GLU A 111 14.68 -5.50 20.26
N GLY A 112 13.56 -5.93 19.66
CA GLY A 112 12.25 -5.35 19.87
C GLY A 112 12.09 -3.97 19.22
N PHE A 113 11.48 -3.05 19.94
CA PHE A 113 11.31 -1.66 19.53
C PHE A 113 12.57 -0.84 19.86
N GLN A 114 13.00 0.01 18.92
CA GLN A 114 14.03 1.02 19.15
C GLN A 114 13.53 2.39 18.67
N ARG A 115 13.87 3.45 19.42
CA ARG A 115 13.67 4.85 19.04
C ARG A 115 15.02 5.52 18.83
N LEU A 116 15.23 6.05 17.64
CA LEU A 116 16.38 6.87 17.31
C LEU A 116 15.95 8.34 17.29
N ASP A 117 16.51 9.16 18.18
CA ASP A 117 16.36 10.61 18.13
C ASP A 117 17.15 11.16 16.94
N VAL A 118 16.46 11.89 16.07
CA VAL A 118 16.99 12.55 14.86
C VAL A 118 16.65 14.04 14.84
N SER A 119 16.34 14.64 16.00
CA SER A 119 16.15 16.09 16.15
C SER A 119 17.38 16.88 15.69
N ASN A 120 18.58 16.33 15.93
CA ASN A 120 19.78 16.65 15.17
C ASN A 120 20.09 15.51 14.18
N PRO A 121 19.69 15.61 12.91
CA PRO A 121 19.80 14.51 11.97
C PRO A 121 21.25 14.14 11.63
N SER A 122 22.21 15.05 11.85
CA SER A 122 23.65 14.79 11.64
C SER A 122 24.32 13.98 12.76
N ALA A 123 23.67 13.88 13.93
CA ALA A 123 24.17 13.18 15.09
C ALA A 123 23.03 12.40 15.78
N PRO A 124 22.48 11.36 15.13
CA PRO A 124 21.39 10.59 15.68
C PRO A 124 21.83 9.80 16.92
N VAL A 125 20.93 9.64 17.89
CA VAL A 125 21.21 8.92 19.14
C VAL A 125 20.03 8.01 19.50
N VAL A 126 20.30 6.78 19.92
CA VAL A 126 19.25 5.90 20.43
C VAL A 126 18.72 6.50 21.74
N SER A 127 17.47 6.91 21.74
CA SER A 127 16.81 7.59 22.86
C SER A 127 15.92 6.66 23.69
N GLY A 128 15.76 5.41 23.26
CA GLY A 128 15.13 4.37 24.07
C GLY A 128 14.82 3.10 23.28
N GLY A 129 14.49 2.04 24.00
CA GLY A 129 14.09 0.76 23.41
C GLY A 129 13.19 -0.01 24.36
N SER A 130 12.41 -0.93 23.80
CA SER A 130 11.52 -1.81 24.56
C SER A 130 11.54 -3.20 23.94
N PRO A 131 11.88 -4.26 24.71
CA PRO A 131 11.85 -5.61 24.18
C PRO A 131 10.41 -6.01 23.85
N THR A 132 10.23 -6.71 22.74
CA THR A 132 9.02 -7.48 22.43
C THR A 132 9.17 -8.91 22.96
N ARG A 133 8.08 -9.67 23.03
CA ARG A 133 8.14 -11.07 23.52
C ARG A 133 8.87 -12.03 22.57
N GLY A 134 8.96 -11.67 21.31
CA GLY A 134 9.57 -12.35 20.19
C GLY A 134 10.15 -11.32 19.20
N GLN A 135 10.01 -11.58 17.91
CA GLN A 135 10.64 -10.76 16.87
C GLN A 135 9.73 -9.64 16.40
N ALA A 136 10.10 -8.39 16.69
CA ALA A 136 9.44 -7.19 16.17
C ALA A 136 9.58 -7.13 14.64
N ASN A 137 8.45 -7.22 13.93
CA ASN A 137 8.43 -7.38 12.47
C ASN A 137 7.80 -6.20 11.72
N ALA A 138 6.88 -5.48 12.36
CA ALA A 138 6.18 -4.35 11.77
C ALA A 138 5.82 -3.35 12.87
N ILE A 139 5.70 -2.08 12.49
CA ILE A 139 5.44 -0.98 13.40
C ILE A 139 4.45 0.00 12.78
N ALA A 140 3.52 0.48 13.60
CA ALA A 140 2.69 1.63 13.30
C ALA A 140 2.83 2.64 14.43
N VAL A 141 2.87 3.93 14.13
CA VAL A 141 3.02 4.99 15.13
C VAL A 141 1.92 6.01 14.93
N ILE A 142 1.19 6.33 16.00
CA ILE A 142 0.17 7.36 15.99
C ILE A 142 0.14 8.08 17.35
N GLY A 143 0.21 9.41 17.29
CA GLY A 143 0.27 10.23 18.49
C GLY A 143 1.46 9.83 19.41
N PRO A 144 1.23 9.60 20.71
CA PRO A 144 2.26 9.21 21.67
C PRO A 144 2.68 7.74 21.65
N HIS A 145 2.10 6.91 20.78
CA HIS A 145 2.20 5.46 20.89
C HIS A 145 2.70 4.81 19.59
N ALA A 146 3.54 3.79 19.77
CA ALA A 146 3.91 2.84 18.75
C ALA A 146 3.24 1.49 19.04
N PHE A 147 2.72 0.87 17.99
CA PHE A 147 2.11 -0.45 17.99
C PHE A 147 3.06 -1.37 17.22
N VAL A 148 3.69 -2.29 17.94
CA VAL A 148 4.81 -3.08 17.44
C VAL A 148 4.35 -4.52 17.33
N ALA A 149 4.08 -4.95 16.10
CA ALA A 149 3.70 -6.33 15.85
C ALA A 149 4.90 -7.25 16.04
N ASP A 150 4.61 -8.40 16.60
CA ASP A 150 5.54 -9.48 16.85
C ASP A 150 5.07 -10.72 16.09
N ASN A 151 5.98 -11.38 15.38
CA ASN A 151 5.67 -12.62 14.65
C ASN A 151 5.12 -13.76 15.53
N SER A 152 5.07 -13.65 16.86
CA SER A 152 4.78 -14.77 17.77
C SER A 152 3.55 -14.60 18.66
N VAL A 153 3.14 -13.38 19.01
CA VAL A 153 2.19 -13.17 20.13
C VAL A 153 1.20 -12.01 19.97
N GLY A 154 1.12 -11.33 18.82
CA GLY A 154 0.25 -10.15 18.66
C GLY A 154 1.07 -8.87 18.52
N PHE A 155 0.72 -7.81 19.26
CA PHE A 155 1.49 -6.57 19.25
C PHE A 155 1.63 -5.94 20.63
N ASP A 156 2.76 -5.29 20.86
CA ASP A 156 3.00 -4.48 22.05
C ASP A 156 2.62 -3.01 21.77
N VAL A 157 2.11 -2.32 22.80
CA VAL A 157 1.89 -0.88 22.78
C VAL A 157 3.00 -0.22 23.57
N VAL A 158 3.75 0.65 22.91
CA VAL A 158 4.92 1.35 23.45
C VAL A 158 4.64 2.84 23.45
N ARG A 159 4.75 3.50 24.61
CA ARG A 159 4.79 4.97 24.67
C ARG A 159 6.12 5.44 24.11
N VAL A 160 6.09 6.47 23.27
CA VAL A 160 7.28 6.96 22.56
C VAL A 160 7.58 8.45 22.78
N ILE A 161 6.74 9.15 23.54
CA ILE A 161 6.98 10.54 23.95
C ILE A 161 7.67 10.55 25.32
N ASP A 162 8.70 11.40 25.44
CA ASP A 162 9.60 11.55 26.58
C ASP A 162 10.38 10.28 26.90
N ASP A 163 9.72 9.29 27.50
CA ASP A 163 10.25 7.98 27.88
C ASP A 163 9.71 6.89 26.94
N VAL A 164 10.58 5.91 26.63
CA VAL A 164 10.18 4.68 25.94
C VAL A 164 9.83 3.60 26.95
N ALA A 165 8.55 3.21 26.98
CA ALA A 165 8.09 2.11 27.82
C ALA A 165 6.94 1.34 27.18
N ARG A 166 6.91 0.02 27.36
CA ARG A 166 5.74 -0.80 27.06
C ARG A 166 4.62 -0.48 28.06
N VAL A 167 3.45 -0.14 27.54
CA VAL A 167 2.29 0.33 28.32
C VAL A 167 1.05 -0.53 28.15
N GLY A 168 1.04 -1.38 27.13
CA GLY A 168 -0.07 -2.24 26.80
C GLY A 168 0.36 -3.32 25.83
N GLU A 169 -0.56 -4.21 25.51
CA GLU A 169 -0.36 -5.30 24.57
C GLU A 169 -1.70 -5.88 24.11
N TYR A 170 -1.68 -6.50 22.93
CA TYR A 170 -2.72 -7.41 22.49
C TYR A 170 -2.08 -8.77 22.20
N LEU A 171 -2.66 -9.82 22.80
CA LEU A 171 -2.21 -11.18 22.60
C LEU A 171 -3.04 -11.86 21.50
N ALA A 172 -2.43 -12.08 20.34
CA ALA A 172 -3.05 -12.80 19.25
C ALA A 172 -2.83 -14.32 19.37
N ILE A 173 -3.76 -15.11 18.84
CA ILE A 173 -3.62 -16.57 18.74
C ILE A 173 -2.78 -16.95 17.52
N GLY A 174 -2.80 -16.12 16.46
CA GLY A 174 -2.11 -16.38 15.21
C GLY A 174 -0.76 -15.68 15.08
N PHE A 175 -0.40 -15.40 13.83
CA PHE A 175 0.91 -14.85 13.45
C PHE A 175 0.74 -13.48 12.80
N PRO A 176 0.94 -12.39 13.56
CA PRO A 176 0.93 -11.04 13.02
C PRO A 176 1.93 -10.85 11.88
N ARG A 177 1.49 -10.20 10.80
CA ARG A 177 2.30 -9.96 9.60
C ARG A 177 2.50 -8.49 9.27
N SER A 178 1.52 -7.68 9.59
CA SER A 178 1.49 -6.27 9.23
C SER A 178 0.60 -5.55 10.22
N ILE A 179 1.01 -4.35 10.60
CA ILE A 179 0.24 -3.47 11.46
C ILE A 179 0.26 -2.07 10.86
N ALA A 180 -0.87 -1.38 10.92
CA ALA A 180 -1.02 0.00 10.48
C ALA A 180 -1.96 0.74 11.42
N ALA A 181 -1.85 2.06 11.52
CA ALA A 181 -2.66 2.87 12.42
C ALA A 181 -3.11 4.17 11.74
N ALA A 182 -4.39 4.52 11.90
CA ALA A 182 -4.93 5.78 11.42
C ALA A 182 -6.13 6.23 12.26
N GLY A 183 -6.19 7.51 12.60
CA GLY A 183 -7.20 8.04 13.52
C GLY A 183 -7.15 7.32 14.88
N ASN A 184 -8.30 6.80 15.34
CA ASN A 184 -8.40 6.04 16.58
C ASN A 184 -8.38 4.52 16.35
N PHE A 185 -7.80 4.07 15.23
CA PHE A 185 -7.82 2.67 14.86
C PHE A 185 -6.43 2.11 14.59
N VAL A 186 -6.23 0.87 15.00
CA VAL A 186 -5.11 0.01 14.59
C VAL A 186 -5.68 -1.17 13.81
N TYR A 187 -4.98 -1.54 12.75
CA TYR A 187 -5.35 -2.61 11.84
C TYR A 187 -4.23 -3.65 11.85
N LEU A 188 -4.54 -4.88 12.23
CA LEU A 188 -3.59 -5.98 12.32
C LEU A 188 -3.94 -7.04 11.29
N VAL A 189 -3.00 -7.35 10.39
CA VAL A 189 -3.10 -8.59 9.61
C VAL A 189 -2.48 -9.72 10.41
N ASP A 190 -3.31 -10.68 10.79
CA ASP A 190 -2.94 -11.88 11.54
C ASP A 190 -3.32 -13.14 10.74
N GLN A 191 -2.49 -14.19 10.81
CA GLN A 191 -2.82 -15.50 10.24
C GLN A 191 -3.12 -16.53 11.34
N PRO A 192 -4.30 -17.18 11.33
CA PRO A 192 -5.26 -17.29 10.22
C PRO A 192 -6.42 -16.28 10.25
N GLU A 193 -6.46 -15.35 11.21
CA GLU A 193 -7.64 -14.52 11.50
C GLU A 193 -7.99 -13.51 10.38
N GLY A 194 -7.05 -13.16 9.50
CA GLY A 194 -7.27 -12.15 8.46
C GLY A 194 -6.93 -10.75 8.97
N LEU A 195 -7.78 -9.77 8.68
CA LEU A 195 -7.60 -8.39 9.15
C LEU A 195 -8.46 -8.14 10.38
N ILE A 196 -7.83 -7.77 11.50
CA ILE A 196 -8.49 -7.44 12.76
C ILE A 196 -8.40 -5.93 12.98
N PHE A 197 -9.51 -5.34 13.40
CA PHE A 197 -9.67 -3.91 13.65
C PHE A 197 -9.72 -3.65 15.14
N PHE A 198 -8.95 -2.67 15.61
CA PHE A 198 -8.88 -2.31 17.02
C PHE A 198 -9.27 -0.84 17.21
N ASP A 199 -10.13 -0.57 18.18
CA ASP A 199 -10.30 0.76 18.75
C ASP A 199 -9.15 1.03 19.72
N ILE A 200 -8.46 2.15 19.52
CA ILE A 200 -7.36 2.62 20.36
C ILE A 200 -7.67 3.96 21.02
N THR A 201 -8.94 4.27 21.27
CA THR A 201 -9.36 5.42 22.09
C THR A 201 -8.70 5.38 23.48
N THR A 202 -8.43 4.17 23.99
CA THR A 202 -7.51 3.93 25.11
C THR A 202 -6.31 3.12 24.60
N PRO A 203 -5.23 3.75 24.11
CA PRO A 203 -4.15 3.05 23.42
C PRO A 203 -3.49 1.94 24.23
N GLU A 204 -3.39 2.10 25.55
CA GLU A 204 -2.81 1.11 26.47
C GLU A 204 -3.63 -0.18 26.59
N SER A 205 -4.90 -0.16 26.16
CA SER A 205 -5.80 -1.31 26.15
C SER A 205 -6.58 -1.37 24.84
N PRO A 206 -5.94 -1.75 23.73
CA PRO A 206 -6.59 -1.86 22.43
C PRO A 206 -7.74 -2.88 22.46
N GLU A 207 -8.90 -2.51 21.92
CA GLU A 207 -10.09 -3.37 21.90
C GLU A 207 -10.39 -3.86 20.48
N PRO A 208 -10.44 -5.18 20.22
CA PRO A 208 -10.85 -5.68 18.92
C PRO A 208 -12.34 -5.40 18.69
N ILE A 209 -12.66 -4.69 17.61
CA ILE A 209 -14.03 -4.23 17.30
C ILE A 209 -14.59 -4.83 16.01
N GLY A 210 -13.75 -5.42 15.16
CA GLY A 210 -14.15 -5.95 13.86
C GLY A 210 -13.10 -6.87 13.27
N GLN A 211 -13.53 -7.70 12.33
CA GLN A 211 -12.68 -8.66 11.64
C GLN A 211 -13.15 -8.83 10.20
N LEU A 212 -12.20 -8.93 9.28
CA LEU A 212 -12.43 -9.22 7.88
C LEU A 212 -11.56 -10.43 7.47
N PRO A 213 -12.17 -11.59 7.20
CA PRO A 213 -11.45 -12.75 6.70
C PRO A 213 -10.73 -12.42 5.40
N LEU A 214 -9.43 -12.71 5.34
CA LEU A 214 -8.62 -12.56 4.14
C LEU A 214 -8.34 -13.94 3.54
N GLY A 215 -8.61 -14.12 2.24
CA GLY A 215 -8.38 -15.39 1.55
C GLY A 215 -6.90 -15.69 1.23
N GLY A 216 -6.03 -14.69 1.36
CA GLY A 216 -4.61 -14.74 1.00
C GLY A 216 -3.68 -15.06 2.16
N THR A 217 -2.62 -15.84 1.88
CA THR A 217 -1.49 -16.00 2.81
C THR A 217 -0.45 -14.92 2.48
N ARG A 218 -0.08 -14.13 3.50
CA ARG A 218 0.90 -13.02 3.51
C ARG A 218 0.35 -11.67 3.05
N SER A 219 -0.87 -11.35 3.45
CA SER A 219 -1.42 -10.01 3.26
C SER A 219 -0.67 -8.98 4.11
N ARG A 220 -0.66 -7.73 3.63
CA ARG A 220 -0.18 -6.55 4.36
C ARG A 220 -1.27 -5.49 4.33
N VAL A 221 -1.39 -4.72 5.40
CA VAL A 221 -2.36 -3.62 5.52
C VAL A 221 -1.63 -2.28 5.40
N PHE A 222 -2.25 -1.37 4.68
CA PHE A 222 -1.76 -0.04 4.39
C PHE A 222 -2.88 0.97 4.61
N VAL A 223 -2.57 2.06 5.29
CA VAL A 223 -3.53 3.13 5.60
C VAL A 223 -3.06 4.42 4.94
N PRO A 224 -3.99 5.34 4.58
CA PRO A 224 -3.62 6.68 4.15
C PRO A 224 -2.78 7.36 5.24
N GLN A 225 -1.78 8.13 4.83
CA GLN A 225 -1.07 8.99 5.78
C GLN A 225 -2.07 9.91 6.48
N TRP A 226 -2.23 9.73 7.79
CA TRP A 226 -3.15 10.54 8.57
C TRP A 226 -2.45 11.78 9.10
N LEU A 227 -3.05 12.94 8.85
CA LEU A 227 -2.63 14.22 9.40
C LEU A 227 -3.66 14.69 10.44
N PRO A 228 -3.23 15.28 11.58
CA PRO A 228 -4.15 15.85 12.56
C PRO A 228 -5.14 16.83 11.90
N GLY A 229 -6.44 16.62 12.16
CA GLY A 229 -7.52 17.44 11.60
C GLY A 229 -8.12 16.91 10.30
N LEU A 230 -7.56 15.86 9.70
CA LEU A 230 -8.23 15.12 8.63
C LEU A 230 -9.27 14.14 9.21
N PRO A 231 -10.37 13.88 8.49
CA PRO A 231 -11.28 12.79 8.84
C PRO A 231 -10.52 11.47 8.98
N VAL A 232 -11.01 10.60 9.86
CA VAL A 232 -10.55 9.20 9.89
C VAL A 232 -10.70 8.62 8.48
N PRO A 233 -9.71 7.90 7.95
CA PRO A 233 -9.84 7.30 6.64
C PRO A 233 -11.05 6.38 6.62
N THR A 234 -11.89 6.54 5.60
CA THR A 234 -13.01 5.64 5.32
C THR A 234 -12.59 4.45 4.45
N VAL A 235 -11.34 4.47 3.97
CA VAL A 235 -10.78 3.46 3.07
C VAL A 235 -9.35 3.15 3.47
N ILE A 236 -9.02 1.86 3.48
CA ILE A 236 -7.65 1.34 3.62
C ILE A 236 -7.38 0.34 2.50
N CYS A 237 -6.12 -0.05 2.33
CA CYS A 237 -5.74 -1.08 1.39
C CYS A 237 -5.15 -2.30 2.08
N VAL A 238 -5.49 -3.47 1.56
CA VAL A 238 -4.82 -4.73 1.86
C VAL A 238 -4.20 -5.22 0.58
N ALA A 239 -2.94 -5.63 0.62
CA ALA A 239 -2.29 -6.22 -0.55
C ALA A 239 -1.83 -7.64 -0.23
N SER A 240 -2.10 -8.56 -1.15
CA SER A 240 -1.68 -9.96 -1.05
C SER A 240 -1.15 -10.43 -2.40
N GLY A 241 -0.21 -11.37 -2.40
CA GLY A 241 0.37 -11.87 -3.64
C GLY A 241 -0.62 -12.61 -4.54
N ARG A 242 -1.73 -13.13 -3.99
CA ARG A 242 -2.79 -13.83 -4.75
C ARG A 242 -3.89 -12.86 -5.19
N ASP A 243 -4.23 -11.92 -4.33
CA ASP A 243 -5.45 -11.12 -4.48
C ASP A 243 -5.18 -9.74 -5.12
N GLY A 244 -3.91 -9.37 -5.30
CA GLY A 244 -3.51 -8.06 -5.80
C GLY A 244 -3.75 -6.99 -4.74
N LEU A 245 -4.35 -5.87 -5.14
CA LEU A 245 -4.75 -4.80 -4.24
C LEU A 245 -6.24 -4.95 -3.89
N GLN A 246 -6.55 -5.04 -2.61
CA GLN A 246 -7.92 -4.99 -2.08
C GLN A 246 -8.16 -3.62 -1.44
N VAL A 247 -9.22 -2.95 -1.86
CA VAL A 247 -9.69 -1.70 -1.26
C VAL A 247 -10.78 -2.06 -0.27
N VAL A 248 -10.58 -1.67 0.99
CA VAL A 248 -11.45 -2.04 2.11
C VAL A 248 -12.15 -0.79 2.60
N ASP A 249 -13.48 -0.81 2.60
CA ASP A 249 -14.32 0.20 3.23
C ASP A 249 -14.32 -0.03 4.74
N VAL A 250 -13.93 1.02 5.46
CA VAL A 250 -13.82 1.07 6.91
C VAL A 250 -14.63 2.23 7.50
N SER A 251 -15.61 2.72 6.74
CA SER A 251 -16.55 3.76 7.21
C SER A 251 -17.27 3.34 8.50
N ASP A 252 -17.55 2.05 8.64
CA ASP A 252 -17.88 1.41 9.91
C ASP A 252 -16.83 0.31 10.22
N PRO A 253 -15.87 0.57 11.12
CA PRO A 253 -14.80 -0.38 11.43
C PRO A 253 -15.29 -1.61 12.22
N THR A 254 -16.55 -1.62 12.69
CA THR A 254 -17.15 -2.81 13.30
C THR A 254 -17.70 -3.79 12.26
N VAL A 255 -17.95 -3.32 11.03
CA VAL A 255 -18.44 -4.11 9.90
C VAL A 255 -17.65 -3.79 8.62
N PRO A 256 -16.33 -4.05 8.60
CA PRO A 256 -15.48 -3.75 7.44
C PRO A 256 -15.86 -4.61 6.23
N THR A 257 -15.77 -4.06 5.02
CA THR A 257 -16.07 -4.80 3.78
C THR A 257 -15.06 -4.54 2.68
N ILE A 258 -14.85 -5.51 1.79
CA ILE A 258 -14.04 -5.31 0.58
C ILE A 258 -14.90 -4.54 -0.42
N ALA A 259 -14.56 -3.27 -0.66
CA ALA A 259 -15.25 -2.43 -1.63
C ALA A 259 -14.86 -2.82 -3.07
N ALA A 260 -13.58 -3.11 -3.30
CA ALA A 260 -13.07 -3.52 -4.59
C ALA A 260 -11.84 -4.42 -4.47
N GLN A 261 -11.62 -5.25 -5.48
CA GLN A 261 -10.39 -6.01 -5.67
C GLN A 261 -9.83 -5.71 -7.05
N VAL A 262 -8.59 -5.24 -7.09
CA VAL A 262 -7.95 -4.68 -8.27
C VAL A 262 -6.75 -5.54 -8.65
N PRO A 263 -6.74 -6.12 -9.86
CA PRO A 263 -5.57 -6.81 -10.39
C PRO A 263 -4.40 -5.85 -10.54
N THR A 264 -3.23 -6.28 -10.09
CA THR A 264 -1.95 -5.58 -10.25
C THR A 264 -1.09 -6.32 -11.28
N SER A 265 -0.12 -5.62 -11.87
CA SER A 265 0.77 -6.17 -12.89
C SER A 265 1.69 -7.30 -12.37
N GLY A 266 1.76 -7.48 -11.05
CA GLY A 266 2.37 -8.61 -10.36
C GLY A 266 2.05 -8.59 -8.87
N PRO A 267 2.52 -9.58 -8.08
CA PRO A 267 2.33 -9.61 -6.64
C PRO A 267 2.81 -8.31 -5.97
N PRO A 268 1.97 -7.57 -5.24
CA PRO A 268 2.38 -6.36 -4.56
C PRO A 268 3.42 -6.66 -3.47
N ARG A 269 4.53 -5.91 -3.49
CA ARG A 269 5.62 -5.95 -2.49
C ARG A 269 5.44 -4.85 -1.45
N SER A 270 5.10 -3.66 -1.91
CA SER A 270 4.85 -2.48 -1.07
C SER A 270 3.69 -1.66 -1.63
N VAL A 271 2.92 -1.04 -0.75
CA VAL A 271 1.88 -0.09 -1.11
C VAL A 271 2.04 1.14 -0.22
N VAL A 272 1.89 2.33 -0.79
CA VAL A 272 1.82 3.58 -0.03
C VAL A 272 0.57 4.33 -0.47
N LEU A 273 -0.19 4.83 0.50
CA LEU A 273 -1.40 5.61 0.27
C LEU A 273 -1.12 7.07 0.56
N ARG A 274 -1.35 7.93 -0.44
CA ARG A 274 -1.22 9.39 -0.31
C ARG A 274 -2.48 10.03 -0.86
N ALA A 275 -3.18 10.79 -0.03
CA ALA A 275 -4.49 11.32 -0.34
C ALA A 275 -5.45 10.21 -0.85
N GLN A 276 -5.95 10.32 -2.08
CA GLN A 276 -6.83 9.35 -2.72
C GLN A 276 -6.08 8.45 -3.72
N GLU A 277 -4.75 8.38 -3.66
CA GLU A 277 -3.95 7.56 -4.55
C GLU A 277 -3.31 6.38 -3.80
N ALA A 278 -3.28 5.21 -4.45
CA ALA A 278 -2.50 4.07 -4.04
C ALA A 278 -1.33 3.85 -5.00
N PHE A 279 -0.12 4.00 -4.47
CA PHE A 279 1.13 3.63 -5.14
C PHE A 279 1.42 2.18 -4.83
N VAL A 280 1.38 1.31 -5.83
CA VAL A 280 1.54 -0.13 -5.68
C VAL A 280 2.80 -0.55 -6.42
N LEU A 281 3.75 -1.10 -5.67
CA LEU A 281 5.01 -1.60 -6.21
C LEU A 281 4.97 -3.13 -6.25
N SER A 282 5.12 -3.68 -7.45
CA SER A 282 5.47 -5.09 -7.70
C SER A 282 6.99 -5.23 -7.91
N GLU A 283 7.50 -6.42 -8.19
CA GLU A 283 8.95 -6.64 -8.43
C GLU A 283 9.52 -5.85 -9.61
N THR A 284 8.67 -5.41 -10.55
CA THR A 284 9.09 -4.75 -11.79
C THR A 284 8.35 -3.46 -12.11
N THR A 285 7.19 -3.25 -11.50
CA THR A 285 6.27 -2.21 -11.95
C THR A 285 5.74 -1.43 -10.75
N LEU A 286 5.83 -0.10 -10.85
CA LEU A 286 5.11 0.86 -10.02
C LEU A 286 3.80 1.22 -10.73
N GLU A 287 2.67 0.99 -10.09
CA GLU A 287 1.34 1.36 -10.56
C GLU A 287 0.72 2.38 -9.61
N VAL A 288 -0.08 3.31 -10.14
CA VAL A 288 -0.84 4.26 -9.32
C VAL A 288 -2.32 4.08 -9.62
N PHE A 289 -3.10 3.89 -8.56
CA PHE A 289 -4.54 3.75 -8.62
C PHE A 289 -5.20 4.96 -7.95
N ASP A 290 -6.10 5.61 -8.66
CA ASP A 290 -7.03 6.60 -8.11
C ASP A 290 -8.14 5.87 -7.35
N LEU A 291 -8.34 6.25 -6.09
CA LEU A 291 -9.32 5.73 -5.14
C LEU A 291 -10.44 6.73 -4.84
N SER A 292 -10.62 7.76 -5.68
CA SER A 292 -11.71 8.75 -5.54
C SER A 292 -13.09 8.08 -5.44
N ASP A 293 -13.29 6.99 -6.19
CA ASP A 293 -14.37 6.02 -5.97
C ASP A 293 -13.75 4.70 -5.49
N PRO A 294 -13.85 4.36 -4.18
CA PRO A 294 -13.24 3.15 -3.64
C PRO A 294 -13.92 1.85 -4.13
N MET A 295 -15.13 1.94 -4.69
CA MET A 295 -15.80 0.79 -5.31
C MET A 295 -15.35 0.59 -6.75
N GLN A 296 -14.77 1.61 -7.39
CA GLN A 296 -14.22 1.53 -8.74
C GLN A 296 -12.82 2.17 -8.85
N PRO A 297 -11.79 1.60 -8.20
CA PRO A 297 -10.43 2.09 -8.35
C PRO A 297 -9.97 2.06 -9.80
N VAL A 298 -9.32 3.13 -10.26
CA VAL A 298 -8.84 3.24 -11.64
C VAL A 298 -7.32 3.34 -11.65
N ARG A 299 -6.64 2.49 -12.43
CA ARG A 299 -5.19 2.66 -12.65
C ARG A 299 -4.94 3.88 -13.54
N VAL A 300 -4.37 4.93 -12.97
CA VAL A 300 -4.06 6.19 -13.65
C VAL A 300 -2.62 6.23 -14.18
N ALA A 301 -1.71 5.45 -13.59
CA ALA A 301 -0.30 5.43 -14.01
C ALA A 301 0.32 4.04 -13.92
N SER A 302 1.34 3.80 -14.74
CA SER A 302 2.21 2.63 -14.65
C SER A 302 3.62 2.99 -15.12
N HIS A 303 4.62 2.42 -14.46
CA HIS A 303 6.02 2.60 -14.82
C HIS A 303 6.82 1.34 -14.51
N ASN A 304 7.58 0.87 -15.50
CA ASN A 304 8.53 -0.22 -15.29
C ASN A 304 9.78 0.34 -14.61
N VAL A 305 10.07 -0.15 -13.40
CA VAL A 305 11.18 0.30 -12.56
C VAL A 305 12.41 -0.61 -12.68
N GLY A 306 12.36 -1.65 -13.54
CA GLY A 306 13.42 -2.64 -13.69
C GLY A 306 13.07 -3.96 -13.02
N THR A 307 14.04 -4.62 -12.39
CA THR A 307 13.85 -5.91 -11.70
C THR A 307 14.37 -5.84 -10.29
N GLY A 308 13.74 -6.59 -9.37
CA GLY A 308 14.17 -6.65 -7.98
C GLY A 308 13.75 -5.42 -7.17
N ALA A 309 12.61 -4.81 -7.50
CA ALA A 309 12.05 -3.74 -6.69
C ALA A 309 11.51 -4.28 -5.36
N GLY A 310 11.86 -3.64 -4.24
CA GLY A 310 11.65 -4.21 -2.90
C GLY A 310 10.90 -3.30 -1.93
N ALA A 311 11.19 -1.99 -1.95
CA ALA A 311 10.64 -1.02 -1.02
C ALA A 311 10.15 0.23 -1.76
N LEU A 312 9.14 0.87 -1.19
CA LEU A 312 8.50 2.06 -1.72
C LEU A 312 8.31 3.05 -0.57
N ALA A 313 8.67 4.31 -0.80
CA ALA A 313 8.31 5.42 0.06
C ALA A 313 7.80 6.57 -0.80
N VAL A 314 6.93 7.41 -0.25
CA VAL A 314 6.36 8.57 -0.93
C VAL A 314 6.33 9.72 0.07
N ASN A 315 6.73 10.92 -0.35
CA ASN A 315 6.44 12.16 0.37
C ASN A 315 5.45 13.01 -0.44
N ASP A 316 5.30 14.29 -0.10
CA ASP A 316 4.32 15.17 -0.74
C ASP A 316 4.52 15.30 -2.26
N GLU A 317 5.76 15.18 -2.75
CA GLU A 317 6.10 15.48 -4.16
C GLU A 317 6.75 14.29 -4.89
N LEU A 318 7.51 13.47 -4.18
CA LEU A 318 8.43 12.48 -4.72
C LEU A 318 8.04 11.06 -4.31
N ILE A 319 8.42 10.12 -5.18
CA ILE A 319 8.27 8.68 -5.00
C ILE A 319 9.67 8.07 -5.03
N PHE A 320 9.96 7.23 -4.05
CA PHE A 320 11.23 6.55 -3.88
C PHE A 320 11.02 5.07 -4.09
N VAL A 321 11.68 4.49 -5.09
CA VAL A 321 11.57 3.06 -5.43
C VAL A 321 12.93 2.41 -5.27
N ALA A 322 13.05 1.49 -4.32
CA ALA A 322 14.26 0.69 -4.16
C ALA A 322 14.27 -0.44 -5.19
N VAL A 323 15.31 -0.50 -6.01
CA VAL A 323 15.53 -1.49 -7.07
C VAL A 323 16.98 -1.96 -6.98
N ALA A 324 17.17 -3.23 -6.61
CA ALA A 324 18.51 -3.78 -6.33
C ALA A 324 19.31 -2.90 -5.34
N ASP A 325 20.45 -2.34 -5.77
CA ASP A 325 21.34 -1.49 -4.97
C ASP A 325 21.12 0.01 -5.21
N GLU A 326 19.99 0.40 -5.81
CA GLU A 326 19.65 1.78 -6.11
C GLU A 326 18.26 2.15 -5.59
N ILE A 327 18.07 3.45 -5.34
CA ILE A 327 16.76 4.05 -5.08
C ILE A 327 16.50 5.07 -6.16
N LEU A 328 15.50 4.81 -7.00
CA LEU A 328 15.02 5.73 -8.01
C LEU A 328 14.17 6.81 -7.33
N ILE A 329 14.45 8.08 -7.65
CA ILE A 329 13.64 9.23 -7.23
C ILE A 329 12.79 9.66 -8.41
N LEU A 330 11.48 9.51 -8.30
CA LEU A 330 10.51 9.82 -9.34
C LEU A 330 9.57 10.92 -8.87
N ALA A 331 9.08 11.73 -9.80
CA ALA A 331 7.96 12.64 -9.60
C ALA A 331 6.85 12.32 -10.59
N ARG A 332 5.60 12.57 -10.19
CA ARG A 332 4.44 12.58 -11.08
C ARG A 332 4.56 13.77 -12.05
N SER A 333 4.37 13.56 -13.35
CA SER A 333 4.25 14.65 -14.36
C SER A 333 2.87 15.28 -14.35
#